data_AF-A0A433JQN8-F1
#
_entry.id   AF-A0A433JQN8-F1
#
_cell.length_a   1.000
_cell.length_b   1.000
_cell.length_c   1.000
_cell.angle_alpha   90.00
_cell.angle_beta   90.00
_cell.angle_gamma   90.00
#
_symmetry.space_group_name_H-M   'P 1'
#
loop_
_entity.id
_entity.type
_entity.pdbx_description
1 polymer ?
#
loop_
_entity_poly.entity_id
_entity_poly.type
_entity_poly.pdbx_seq_one_letter_code
_entity_poly.pdbx_strand_id
1 'polypeptide(L)'
;MSSGQPIQSDRARRTIARFAGASWTAGAIIMALIAFGTFSRLAVDGDTGRLFEPGGGGYSDYPWEDENLPEAQPDANDPDVYVGNGNAVIRIDGVTTAPLQVTPIDGEYIRLSMTESGDIDPELPVEDREWPLRVGYPQEDLPSVVFPYAGTLELWVQADEQWILRIEELVADEITDVVSGQGNRLLVYRGNAVSALFEFVGDGVFIVTAYSREVGEESLIIESDPIEQRQSWSPSDVVVLSIESSADRGAWVVDIDSYDDDDESTPTPGETPTTSSEPTDPPTEQETP
;
A
#
# COMPACT_ATOMS: atom_id res chain seq x y z
N MET A 1 -66.32 47.89 0.97
CA MET A 1 -65.87 46.56 1.46
C MET A 1 -64.51 46.32 0.80
N SER A 2 -63.44 46.88 1.40
CA SER A 2 -62.53 46.26 2.38
C SER A 2 -61.47 45.35 1.72
N SER A 3 -60.39 46.02 1.30
CA SER A 3 -58.97 45.66 1.47
C SER A 3 -58.62 44.18 1.66
N GLY A 4 -58.02 43.58 0.62
CA GLY A 4 -57.29 42.32 0.72
C GLY A 4 -56.00 42.51 1.53
N GLN A 5 -55.83 41.71 2.59
CA GLN A 5 -54.61 41.70 3.41
C GLN A 5 -53.52 40.82 2.75
N PRO A 6 -52.32 41.37 2.50
CA PRO A 6 -51.12 40.58 2.23
C PRO A 6 -50.39 40.34 3.55
N ILE A 7 -50.74 39.29 4.30
CA ILE A 7 -50.01 38.95 5.54
C ILE A 7 -49.80 37.43 5.62
N GLN A 8 -48.89 36.91 4.80
CA GLN A 8 -48.28 35.58 5.04
C GLN A 8 -46.80 35.49 4.61
N SER A 9 -46.26 36.44 3.83
CA SER A 9 -44.89 36.40 3.30
C SER A 9 -43.79 36.76 4.31
N ASP A 10 -44.04 37.71 5.21
CA ASP A 10 -42.96 38.29 6.03
C ASP A 10 -42.58 37.43 7.23
N ARG A 11 -43.53 36.66 7.75
CA ARG A 11 -43.30 35.73 8.87
C ARG A 11 -42.53 34.51 8.40
N ALA A 12 -42.91 33.94 7.24
CA ALA A 12 -42.20 32.83 6.61
C ALA A 12 -40.77 33.23 6.20
N ARG A 13 -40.58 34.41 5.59
CA ARG A 13 -39.24 34.92 5.24
C ARG A 13 -38.36 35.18 6.46
N ARG A 14 -38.91 35.69 7.58
CA ARG A 14 -38.17 35.84 8.84
C ARG A 14 -37.79 34.50 9.47
N THR A 15 -38.66 33.49 9.40
CA THR A 15 -38.35 32.16 9.93
C THR A 15 -37.29 31.45 9.09
N ILE A 16 -37.37 31.54 7.75
CA ILE A 16 -36.37 30.98 6.83
C ILE A 16 -35.02 31.68 6.98
N ALA A 17 -34.99 33.01 7.09
CA ALA A 17 -33.76 33.77 7.29
C ALA A 17 -33.10 33.46 8.66
N ARG A 18 -33.90 33.23 9.71
CA ARG A 18 -33.39 32.81 11.03
C ARG A 18 -32.88 31.38 11.04
N PHE A 19 -33.55 30.47 10.33
CA PHE A 19 -33.12 29.08 10.20
C PHE A 19 -31.81 29.00 9.39
N ALA A 20 -31.73 29.69 8.26
CA ALA A 20 -30.51 29.78 7.45
C ALA A 20 -29.33 30.39 8.25
N GLY A 21 -29.58 31.46 9.02
CA GLY A 21 -28.56 32.05 9.88
C GLY A 21 -28.10 31.12 11.01
N ALA A 22 -29.02 30.39 11.64
CA ALA A 22 -28.67 29.42 12.69
C ALA A 22 -27.87 28.24 12.15
N SER A 23 -28.24 27.70 10.99
CA SER A 23 -27.50 26.61 10.34
C SER A 23 -26.11 27.05 9.89
N TRP A 24 -25.96 28.27 9.39
CA TRP A 24 -24.64 28.81 9.02
C TRP A 24 -23.74 28.98 10.24
N THR A 25 -24.27 29.52 11.35
CA THR A 25 -23.51 29.66 12.59
C THR A 25 -23.13 28.30 13.18
N ALA A 26 -24.04 27.32 13.17
CA ALA A 26 -23.74 25.97 13.63
C ALA A 26 -22.67 25.29 12.76
N GLY A 27 -22.77 25.42 11.43
CA GLY A 27 -21.76 24.91 10.50
C GLY A 27 -20.40 25.59 10.68
N ALA A 28 -20.37 26.91 10.90
CA ALA A 28 -19.14 27.65 11.16
C ALA A 28 -18.50 27.28 12.51
N ILE A 29 -19.31 27.00 13.55
CA ILE A 29 -18.82 26.52 14.84
C ILE A 29 -18.24 25.11 14.69
N ILE A 30 -18.92 24.21 13.97
CA ILE A 30 -18.41 22.85 13.73
C ILE A 30 -17.11 22.90 12.91
N MET A 31 -17.05 23.69 11.84
CA MET A 31 -15.82 23.89 11.07
C MET A 31 -14.71 24.53 11.90
N ALA A 32 -15.02 25.49 12.77
CA ALA A 32 -14.05 26.07 13.68
C ALA A 32 -13.55 25.05 14.71
N LEU A 33 -14.41 24.17 15.22
CA LEU A 33 -14.03 23.10 16.15
C LEU A 33 -13.20 22.01 15.48
N ILE A 34 -13.55 21.63 14.24
CA ILE A 34 -12.76 20.69 13.42
C ILE A 34 -11.40 21.32 13.13
N ALA A 35 -11.37 22.55 12.60
CA ALA A 35 -10.13 23.27 12.34
C ALA A 35 -9.31 23.43 13.62
N PHE A 36 -9.93 23.80 14.75
CA PHE A 36 -9.20 23.94 16.01
C PHE A 36 -8.69 22.60 16.54
N GLY A 37 -9.41 21.49 16.35
CA GLY A 37 -8.91 20.14 16.69
C GLY A 37 -7.78 19.67 15.77
N THR A 38 -7.82 20.05 14.49
CA THR A 38 -6.73 19.77 13.54
C THR A 38 -5.51 20.65 13.81
N PHE A 39 -5.68 21.93 14.16
CA PHE A 39 -4.60 22.89 14.39
C PHE A 39 -4.15 22.99 15.86
N SER A 40 -4.88 22.44 16.84
CA SER A 40 -4.46 22.38 18.25
C SER A 40 -3.21 21.54 18.46
N ARG A 41 -2.79 20.82 17.41
CA ARG A 41 -1.50 20.14 17.31
C ARG A 41 -0.34 21.08 17.02
N LEU A 42 -0.53 22.39 16.86
CA LEU A 42 0.56 23.35 16.65
C LEU A 42 0.68 24.33 17.83
N ALA A 43 1.75 24.23 18.61
CA ALA A 43 2.23 25.22 19.56
C ALA A 43 3.10 26.27 18.87
N VAL A 44 3.24 27.43 19.51
CA VAL A 44 4.12 28.51 19.04
C VAL A 44 5.32 28.57 19.99
N ASP A 45 6.53 28.49 19.45
CA ASP A 45 7.77 28.68 20.20
C ASP A 45 7.82 30.14 20.65
N GLY A 46 7.84 30.35 21.97
CA GLY A 46 7.81 31.67 22.58
C GLY A 46 9.01 32.55 22.25
N ASP A 47 10.14 31.95 21.85
CA ASP A 47 11.39 32.66 21.57
C ASP A 47 11.57 32.92 20.06
N THR A 48 11.13 32.00 19.19
CA THR A 48 11.34 32.09 17.74
C THR A 48 10.09 32.44 16.93
N GLY A 49 8.91 32.35 17.53
CA GLY A 49 7.62 32.59 16.87
C GLY A 49 7.26 31.54 15.81
N ARG A 50 7.99 30.42 15.75
CA ARG A 50 7.70 29.31 14.83
C ARG A 50 6.59 28.43 15.38
N LEU A 51 5.76 27.91 14.49
CA LEU A 51 4.80 26.86 14.82
C LEU A 51 5.56 25.53 14.93
N PHE A 52 5.34 24.78 16.01
CA PHE A 52 5.89 23.45 16.27
C PHE A 52 4.82 22.57 16.91
N GLU A 53 4.85 21.26 16.74
CA GLU A 53 3.85 20.36 17.32
C GLU A 53 4.21 19.98 18.78
N PRO A 54 3.41 20.35 19.80
CA PRO A 54 3.75 20.10 21.20
C PRO A 54 3.25 18.70 21.56
N GLY A 55 3.96 17.66 21.10
CA GLY A 55 3.58 16.28 21.40
C GLY A 55 4.35 15.21 20.63
N GLY A 56 4.90 15.53 19.46
CA GLY A 56 5.85 14.66 18.76
C GLY A 56 7.26 15.11 19.09
N GLY A 57 8.05 14.25 19.75
CA GLY A 57 9.49 14.46 19.82
C GLY A 57 10.02 14.69 18.41
N GLY A 58 10.86 15.72 18.23
CA GLY A 58 11.51 15.99 16.96
C GLY A 58 12.38 14.82 16.55
N TYR A 59 11.79 13.89 15.82
CA TYR A 59 12.43 12.88 15.00
C TYR A 59 12.04 13.23 13.57
N SER A 60 12.94 13.02 12.61
CA SER A 60 12.53 13.03 11.21
C SER A 60 11.29 12.12 11.08
N ASP A 61 10.32 12.51 10.23
CA ASP A 61 9.20 11.63 9.85
C ASP A 61 9.70 10.26 9.32
N TYR A 62 11.00 10.15 9.05
CA TYR A 62 11.70 8.98 8.55
C TYR A 62 12.79 8.50 9.54
N PRO A 63 12.61 7.33 10.18
CA PRO A 63 13.59 6.78 11.14
C PRO A 63 15.02 6.71 10.61
N TRP A 64 15.22 6.39 9.33
CA TRP A 64 16.53 6.27 8.69
C TRP A 64 17.29 7.60 8.56
N GLU A 65 16.61 8.74 8.71
CA GLU A 65 17.23 10.07 8.73
C GLU A 65 17.66 10.52 10.14
N ASP A 66 17.40 9.73 11.18
CA ASP A 66 17.84 10.03 12.53
C ASP A 66 19.17 9.34 12.85
N GLU A 67 20.19 10.14 13.14
CA GLU A 67 21.51 9.67 13.59
C GLU A 67 21.45 8.99 14.98
N ASN A 68 20.49 9.38 15.82
CA ASN A 68 20.36 8.91 17.20
C ASN A 68 19.21 7.93 17.38
N LEU A 69 18.79 7.27 16.30
CA LEU A 69 17.68 6.33 16.33
C LEU A 69 17.98 5.16 17.26
N PRO A 70 17.11 4.85 18.23
CA PRO A 70 17.33 3.73 19.15
C PRO A 70 17.23 2.40 18.40
N GLU A 71 18.13 1.47 18.73
CA GLU A 71 18.03 0.08 18.28
C GLU A 71 17.21 -0.73 19.28
N ALA A 72 16.12 -1.34 18.80
CA ALA A 72 15.29 -2.23 19.58
C ALA A 72 15.98 -3.59 19.73
N GLN A 73 16.12 -4.03 20.98
CA GLN A 73 16.71 -5.32 21.32
C GLN A 73 15.62 -6.37 21.48
N PRO A 74 15.91 -7.65 21.20
CA PRO A 74 14.96 -8.73 21.42
C PRO A 74 14.62 -8.88 22.92
N ASP A 75 13.42 -9.36 23.23
CA ASP A 75 13.00 -9.67 24.59
C ASP A 75 13.91 -10.75 25.17
N ALA A 76 14.30 -10.58 26.43
CA ALA A 76 15.22 -11.50 27.09
C ALA A 76 14.67 -12.95 27.23
N ASN A 77 13.35 -13.13 27.11
CA ASN A 77 12.69 -14.43 27.24
C ASN A 77 12.21 -15.00 25.90
N ASP A 78 12.15 -14.20 24.84
CA ASP A 78 11.68 -14.59 23.51
C ASP A 78 12.48 -13.82 22.44
N PRO A 79 13.47 -14.47 21.79
CA PRO A 79 14.37 -13.80 20.84
C PRO A 79 13.67 -13.31 19.56
N ASP A 80 12.46 -13.82 19.29
CA ASP A 80 11.66 -13.46 18.13
C ASP A 80 10.75 -12.25 18.42
N VAL A 81 10.74 -11.75 19.65
CA VAL A 81 9.92 -10.61 20.09
C VAL A 81 10.79 -9.39 20.31
N TYR A 82 10.39 -8.26 19.73
CA TYR A 82 11.07 -6.98 19.84
C TYR A 82 10.16 -5.96 20.49
N VAL A 83 10.73 -5.14 21.37
CA VAL A 83 9.99 -4.10 22.09
C VAL A 83 10.67 -2.75 21.83
N GLY A 84 9.87 -1.77 21.46
CA GLY A 84 10.34 -0.41 21.22
C GLY A 84 9.31 0.64 21.65
N ASN A 85 9.73 1.90 21.53
CA ASN A 85 8.88 3.05 21.82
C ASN A 85 9.19 4.17 20.83
N GLY A 86 8.18 4.58 20.08
CA GLY A 86 8.36 5.49 18.96
C GLY A 86 9.15 4.86 17.80
N ASN A 87 9.81 5.71 17.03
CA ASN A 87 10.70 5.27 15.96
C ASN A 87 11.91 4.50 16.50
N ALA A 88 12.27 3.41 15.83
CA ALA A 88 13.40 2.57 16.20
C ALA A 88 13.87 1.72 15.01
N VAL A 89 15.05 1.12 15.13
CA VAL A 89 15.57 0.13 14.17
C VAL A 89 15.72 -1.23 14.84
N ILE A 90 15.34 -2.29 14.13
CA ILE A 90 15.60 -3.67 14.51
C ILE A 90 16.68 -4.21 13.57
N ARG A 91 17.75 -4.78 14.15
CA ARG A 91 18.79 -5.48 13.38
C ARG A 91 18.84 -6.95 13.75
N ILE A 92 18.79 -7.82 12.74
CA ILE A 92 18.83 -9.27 12.93
C ILE A 92 19.97 -9.84 12.08
N ASP A 93 21.01 -10.33 12.74
CA ASP A 93 22.17 -10.92 12.07
C ASP A 93 21.94 -12.37 11.64
N GLY A 94 22.61 -12.78 10.57
CA GLY A 94 22.62 -14.17 10.11
C GLY A 94 21.30 -14.62 9.47
N VAL A 95 20.47 -13.67 9.02
CA VAL A 95 19.24 -13.98 8.29
C VAL A 95 19.57 -14.63 6.94
N THR A 96 18.68 -15.51 6.48
CA THR A 96 18.74 -16.10 5.14
C THR A 96 17.90 -15.28 4.16
N THR A 97 17.70 -15.76 2.94
CA THR A 97 16.80 -15.15 1.95
C THR A 97 15.34 -15.59 2.08
N ALA A 98 15.02 -16.45 3.06
CA ALA A 98 13.66 -16.92 3.30
C ALA A 98 12.78 -15.77 3.83
N PRO A 99 11.51 -15.66 3.37
CA PRO A 99 10.62 -14.61 3.82
C PRO A 99 10.27 -14.80 5.30
N LEU A 100 10.15 -13.67 5.99
CA LEU A 100 9.72 -13.57 7.38
C LEU A 100 8.37 -12.88 7.45
N GLN A 101 7.61 -13.17 8.50
CA GLN A 101 6.41 -12.42 8.85
C GLN A 101 6.66 -11.55 10.08
N VAL A 102 6.04 -10.37 10.09
CA VAL A 102 6.08 -9.43 11.21
C VAL A 102 4.66 -9.19 11.70
N THR A 103 4.39 -9.60 12.93
CA THR A 103 3.07 -9.53 13.56
C THR A 103 3.11 -8.60 14.76
N PRO A 104 2.18 -7.64 14.91
CA PRO A 104 2.10 -6.85 16.11
C PRO A 104 1.49 -7.68 17.25
N ILE A 105 2.14 -7.68 18.40
CA ILE A 105 1.57 -8.17 19.66
C ILE A 105 0.88 -7.02 20.39
N ASP A 106 1.47 -5.82 20.30
CA ASP A 106 0.95 -4.59 20.88
C ASP A 106 1.42 -3.37 20.09
N GLY A 107 0.68 -2.27 20.18
CA GLY A 107 0.90 -1.04 19.44
C GLY A 107 -0.02 -0.91 18.21
N GLU A 108 -0.30 0.33 17.84
CA GLU A 108 -1.13 0.70 16.68
C GLU A 108 -0.33 1.56 15.70
N TYR A 109 -0.76 1.58 14.43
CA TYR A 109 -0.18 2.43 13.38
C TYR A 109 1.33 2.28 13.17
N ILE A 110 1.85 1.06 13.37
CA ILE A 110 3.24 0.73 13.13
C ILE A 110 3.47 0.66 11.62
N ARG A 111 4.45 1.41 11.11
CA ARG A 111 4.88 1.32 9.72
C ARG A 111 6.28 0.75 9.64
N LEU A 112 6.48 -0.18 8.74
CA LEU A 112 7.73 -0.90 8.54
C LEU A 112 8.36 -0.53 7.19
N SER A 113 9.68 -0.38 7.21
CA SER A 113 10.53 -0.28 6.00
C SER A 113 11.81 -1.09 6.19
N MET A 114 12.41 -1.60 5.13
CA MET A 114 13.59 -2.48 5.18
C MET A 114 14.70 -1.96 4.27
N THR A 115 15.95 -2.02 4.72
CA THR A 115 17.11 -1.68 3.89
C THR A 115 17.35 -2.73 2.79
N GLU A 116 17.70 -2.29 1.58
CA GLU A 116 17.90 -3.12 0.39
C GLU A 116 19.27 -3.84 0.32
N SER A 117 19.76 -4.33 1.46
CA SER A 117 21.06 -5.00 1.54
C SER A 117 21.11 -5.94 2.74
N GLY A 118 21.96 -6.97 2.64
CA GLY A 118 22.36 -7.80 3.78
C GLY A 118 23.73 -7.42 4.33
N ASP A 119 24.47 -6.56 3.62
CA ASP A 119 25.75 -5.97 4.03
C ASP A 119 25.46 -4.56 4.55
N ILE A 120 25.02 -4.49 5.81
CA ILE A 120 24.60 -3.26 6.48
C ILE A 120 25.80 -2.67 7.22
N ASP A 121 26.13 -1.41 6.91
CA ASP A 121 27.07 -0.60 7.68
C ASP A 121 26.28 0.33 8.63
N PRO A 122 26.18 0.02 9.93
CA PRO A 122 25.45 0.85 10.88
C PRO A 122 26.16 2.18 11.17
N GLU A 123 27.45 2.31 10.83
CA GLU A 123 28.22 3.55 10.97
C GLU A 123 28.09 4.45 9.75
N LEU A 124 27.33 4.03 8.72
CA LEU A 124 27.10 4.83 7.52
C LEU A 124 26.41 6.17 7.89
N PRO A 125 26.98 7.32 7.46
CA PRO A 125 26.37 8.62 7.66
C PRO A 125 24.95 8.66 7.10
N VAL A 126 24.05 9.41 7.75
CA VAL A 126 22.65 9.50 7.35
C VAL A 126 22.49 9.95 5.90
N GLU A 127 23.31 10.90 5.45
CA GLU A 127 23.28 11.43 4.10
C GLU A 127 23.64 10.42 3.00
N ASP A 128 24.34 9.34 3.38
CA ASP A 128 24.80 8.29 2.47
C ASP A 128 23.89 7.05 2.50
N ARG A 129 22.89 7.00 3.40
CA ARG A 129 21.93 5.90 3.48
C ARG A 129 21.00 5.89 2.28
N GLU A 130 20.77 4.70 1.73
CA GLU A 130 19.76 4.50 0.69
C GLU A 130 18.34 4.57 1.28
N TRP A 131 17.37 4.91 0.44
CA TRP A 131 15.97 4.87 0.85
C TRP A 131 15.54 3.42 1.06
N PRO A 132 14.93 3.08 2.20
CA PRO A 132 14.50 1.71 2.43
C PRO A 132 13.24 1.37 1.62
N LEU A 133 13.05 0.09 1.34
CA LEU A 133 11.81 -0.44 0.78
C LEU A 133 10.71 -0.35 1.80
N ARG A 134 9.53 0.04 1.34
CA ARG A 134 8.33 -0.03 2.16
C ARG A 134 7.93 -1.49 2.35
N VAL A 135 7.73 -1.89 3.60
CA VAL A 135 7.19 -3.20 3.98
C VAL A 135 5.70 -3.11 4.29
N GLY A 136 5.25 -2.03 4.94
CA GLY A 136 3.83 -1.79 5.16
C GLY A 136 3.43 -1.75 6.63
N TYR A 137 2.18 -2.10 6.91
CA TYR A 137 1.55 -1.96 8.22
C TYR A 137 1.18 -3.36 8.73
N PRO A 138 1.89 -3.91 9.73
CA PRO A 138 1.59 -5.23 10.24
C PRO A 138 0.27 -5.20 11.05
N GLN A 139 -0.56 -6.21 10.89
CA GLN A 139 -1.82 -6.39 11.63
C GLN A 139 -1.81 -7.76 12.33
N GLU A 140 -2.57 -7.90 13.42
CA GLU A 140 -2.61 -9.14 14.23
C GLU A 140 -3.10 -10.34 13.39
N ASP A 141 -4.09 -10.11 12.55
CA ASP A 141 -4.75 -11.12 11.71
C ASP A 141 -4.20 -11.17 10.28
N LEU A 142 -3.34 -10.22 9.91
CA LEU A 142 -2.67 -10.17 8.62
C LEU A 142 -1.29 -9.52 8.77
N PRO A 143 -0.23 -10.32 9.02
CA PRO A 143 1.10 -9.77 9.27
C PRO A 143 1.70 -9.17 8.00
N SER A 144 2.67 -8.26 8.16
CA SER A 144 3.49 -7.80 7.04
C SER A 144 4.56 -8.83 6.70
N VAL A 145 4.97 -8.88 5.43
CA VAL A 145 5.96 -9.85 4.96
C VAL A 145 7.26 -9.12 4.60
N VAL A 146 8.38 -9.65 5.09
CA VAL A 146 9.71 -9.12 4.87
C VAL A 146 10.51 -10.13 4.06
N PHE A 147 11.19 -9.66 3.02
CA PHE A 147 12.08 -10.47 2.18
C PHE A 147 13.54 -10.09 2.44
N PRO A 148 14.18 -10.67 3.47
CA PRO A 148 15.55 -10.33 3.81
C PRO A 148 16.54 -10.67 2.68
N TYR A 149 17.64 -9.91 2.67
CA TYR A 149 18.88 -10.28 2.02
C TYR A 149 19.72 -11.12 2.99
N ALA A 150 20.50 -12.07 2.47
CA ALA A 150 21.37 -12.89 3.33
C ALA A 150 22.43 -12.00 4.01
N GLY A 151 22.54 -12.09 5.34
CA GLY A 151 23.42 -11.22 6.13
C GLY A 151 22.69 -10.64 7.33
N THR A 152 22.63 -9.31 7.42
CA THR A 152 21.91 -8.58 8.46
C THR A 152 20.64 -7.97 7.88
N LEU A 153 19.49 -8.29 8.48
CA LEU A 153 18.24 -7.58 8.22
C LEU A 153 18.22 -6.30 9.03
N GLU A 154 17.97 -5.17 8.38
CA GLU A 154 17.70 -3.88 9.02
C GLU A 154 16.25 -3.46 8.74
N LEU A 155 15.42 -3.45 9.79
CA LEU A 155 14.01 -3.10 9.74
C LEU A 155 13.77 -1.80 10.51
N TRP A 156 13.34 -0.77 9.80
CA TRP A 156 12.99 0.53 10.32
C TRP A 156 11.53 0.54 10.77
N VAL A 157 11.33 0.83 12.05
CA VAL A 157 10.02 0.94 12.68
C VAL A 157 9.68 2.41 12.84
N GLN A 158 8.56 2.82 12.27
CA GLN A 158 7.96 4.12 12.49
C GLN A 158 6.68 3.95 13.31
N ALA A 159 6.62 4.58 14.47
CA ALA A 159 5.48 4.50 15.40
C ALA A 159 5.46 5.73 16.31
N ASP A 160 4.29 6.07 16.85
CA ASP A 160 4.13 7.20 17.78
C ASP A 160 4.25 6.78 19.25
N GLU A 161 3.92 5.52 19.56
CA GLU A 161 3.82 5.00 20.92
C GLU A 161 4.67 3.73 21.12
N GLN A 162 4.49 3.10 22.27
CA GLN A 162 5.10 1.80 22.56
C GLN A 162 4.54 0.73 21.63
N TRP A 163 5.41 -0.19 21.21
CA TRP A 163 5.03 -1.31 20.35
C TRP A 163 5.76 -2.59 20.76
N ILE A 164 5.16 -3.72 20.41
CA ILE A 164 5.73 -5.06 20.55
C ILE A 164 5.49 -5.81 19.24
N LEU A 165 6.56 -6.23 18.59
CA LEU A 165 6.51 -6.98 17.32
C LEU A 165 7.05 -8.40 17.52
N ARG A 166 6.45 -9.38 16.86
CA ARG A 166 7.02 -10.72 16.66
C ARG A 166 7.53 -10.82 15.23
N ILE A 167 8.75 -11.32 15.06
CA ILE A 167 9.37 -11.57 13.76
C ILE A 167 9.73 -13.05 13.69
N GLU A 168 9.13 -13.78 12.77
CA GLU A 168 9.29 -15.23 12.67
C GLU A 168 9.26 -15.71 11.21
N GLU A 169 9.57 -16.97 10.98
CA GLU A 169 9.46 -17.58 9.65
C GLU A 169 8.02 -17.44 9.11
N LEU A 170 7.90 -17.12 7.82
CA LEU A 170 6.60 -16.94 7.18
C LEU A 170 5.76 -18.22 7.26
N VAL A 171 4.53 -18.09 7.75
CA VAL A 171 3.48 -19.11 7.66
C VAL A 171 2.47 -18.69 6.60
N ALA A 172 2.56 -19.28 5.42
CA ALA A 172 1.68 -19.01 4.28
C ALA A 172 1.32 -20.29 3.54
N ASP A 173 0.15 -20.32 2.90
CA ASP A 173 -0.26 -21.44 2.06
C ASP A 173 0.36 -21.32 0.66
N GLU A 174 0.90 -22.41 0.13
CA GLU A 174 1.46 -22.40 -1.22
C GLU A 174 0.36 -22.41 -2.28
N ILE A 175 0.49 -21.55 -3.29
CA ILE A 175 -0.35 -21.52 -4.48
C ILE A 175 0.51 -21.79 -5.71
N THR A 176 0.01 -22.63 -6.62
CA THR A 176 0.67 -22.93 -7.90
C THR A 176 -0.19 -22.63 -9.12
N ASP A 177 -1.51 -22.58 -8.95
CA ASP A 177 -2.49 -22.49 -10.03
C ASP A 177 -3.71 -21.73 -9.47
N VAL A 178 -4.80 -22.43 -9.11
CA VAL A 178 -5.99 -21.83 -8.54
C VAL A 178 -6.13 -22.12 -7.05
N VAL A 179 -6.46 -21.11 -6.25
CA VAL A 179 -6.89 -21.27 -4.86
C VAL A 179 -8.09 -20.39 -4.56
N SER A 180 -8.97 -20.87 -3.67
CA SER A 180 -10.14 -20.12 -3.22
C SER A 180 -10.22 -20.10 -1.70
N GLY A 181 -10.88 -19.09 -1.16
CA GLY A 181 -10.96 -18.89 0.27
C GLY A 181 -11.95 -17.83 0.71
N GLN A 182 -11.92 -17.58 2.01
CA GLN A 182 -12.68 -16.53 2.70
C GLN A 182 -11.76 -15.91 3.75
N GLY A 183 -11.95 -14.61 4.02
CA GLY A 183 -11.17 -13.88 5.00
C GLY A 183 -9.71 -13.70 4.63
N ASN A 184 -8.95 -13.26 5.63
CA ASN A 184 -7.56 -12.89 5.48
C ASN A 184 -6.68 -14.11 5.23
N ARG A 185 -5.71 -13.98 4.31
CA ARG A 185 -4.81 -15.08 3.99
C ARG A 185 -3.49 -14.60 3.39
N LEU A 186 -2.42 -15.32 3.72
CA LEU A 186 -1.15 -15.23 3.03
C LEU A 186 -0.99 -16.42 2.10
N LEU A 187 -0.69 -16.14 0.84
CA LEU A 187 -0.39 -17.14 -0.18
C LEU A 187 1.02 -16.95 -0.70
N VAL A 188 1.82 -18.01 -0.76
CA VAL A 188 3.17 -17.96 -1.36
C VAL A 188 3.16 -18.58 -2.74
N TYR A 189 3.56 -17.80 -3.74
CA TYR A 189 3.77 -18.25 -5.11
C TYR A 189 5.27 -18.35 -5.41
N ARG A 190 5.68 -19.46 -6.02
CA ARG A 190 7.07 -19.73 -6.42
C ARG A 190 7.08 -20.17 -7.87
N GLY A 191 7.18 -19.20 -8.78
CA GLY A 191 7.18 -19.45 -10.21
C GLY A 191 7.39 -18.18 -11.02
N ASN A 192 7.29 -18.31 -12.33
CA ASN A 192 7.63 -17.23 -13.26
C ASN A 192 6.44 -16.36 -13.68
N ALA A 193 5.22 -16.69 -13.24
CA ALA A 193 4.06 -15.86 -13.55
C ALA A 193 4.21 -14.48 -12.89
N VAL A 194 3.77 -13.46 -13.62
CA VAL A 194 3.79 -12.06 -13.17
C VAL A 194 2.39 -11.48 -13.08
N SER A 195 1.36 -12.32 -13.19
CA SER A 195 -0.04 -11.93 -13.12
C SER A 195 -0.95 -13.06 -12.69
N ALA A 196 -2.12 -12.68 -12.19
CA ALA A 196 -3.21 -13.59 -11.83
C ALA A 196 -4.56 -12.93 -12.05
N LEU A 197 -5.58 -13.74 -12.26
CA LEU A 197 -6.97 -13.35 -12.14
C LEU A 197 -7.38 -13.40 -10.67
N PHE A 198 -7.95 -12.31 -10.18
CA PHE A 198 -8.51 -12.18 -8.86
C PHE A 198 -10.02 -12.00 -8.96
N GLU A 199 -10.75 -12.89 -8.30
CA GLU A 199 -12.20 -12.82 -8.19
C GLU A 199 -12.59 -12.64 -6.73
N PHE A 200 -13.60 -11.80 -6.48
CA PHE A 200 -14.23 -11.69 -5.18
C PHE A 200 -15.74 -11.55 -5.36
N VAL A 201 -16.49 -12.32 -4.57
CA VAL A 201 -17.95 -12.30 -4.54
C VAL A 201 -18.39 -12.13 -3.10
N GLY A 202 -19.07 -11.04 -2.80
CA GLY A 202 -19.56 -10.74 -1.46
C GLY A 202 -19.74 -9.25 -1.20
N ASP A 203 -20.02 -8.93 0.06
CA ASP A 203 -20.03 -7.57 0.57
C ASP A 203 -18.77 -7.31 1.39
N GLY A 204 -18.15 -6.13 1.26
CA GLY A 204 -17.01 -5.72 2.09
C GLY A 204 -15.77 -5.42 1.27
N VAL A 205 -14.61 -5.36 1.93
CA VAL A 205 -13.34 -5.06 1.28
C VAL A 205 -12.68 -6.32 0.75
N PHE A 206 -12.01 -6.17 -0.38
CA PHE A 206 -11.06 -7.12 -0.93
C PHE A 206 -9.82 -6.35 -1.37
N ILE A 207 -8.76 -6.49 -0.58
CA ILE A 207 -7.47 -5.85 -0.82
C ILE A 207 -6.47 -6.97 -1.06
N VAL A 208 -5.68 -6.81 -2.12
CA VAL A 208 -4.58 -7.72 -2.43
C VAL A 208 -3.31 -6.92 -2.52
N THR A 209 -2.33 -7.31 -1.71
CA THR A 209 -0.98 -6.75 -1.71
C THR A 209 0.00 -7.87 -2.08
N ALA A 210 0.88 -7.62 -3.05
CA ALA A 210 1.99 -8.49 -3.37
C ALA A 210 3.24 -8.01 -2.63
N TYR A 211 3.94 -8.96 -2.01
CA TYR A 211 5.24 -8.75 -1.40
C TYR A 211 6.33 -9.46 -2.21
N SER A 212 7.38 -8.74 -2.55
CA SER A 212 8.59 -9.26 -3.20
C SER A 212 9.85 -8.66 -2.60
N ARG A 213 11.01 -9.25 -2.87
CA ARG A 213 12.29 -8.73 -2.38
C ARG A 213 12.65 -7.40 -3.03
N GLU A 214 12.35 -7.27 -4.32
CA GLU A 214 12.82 -6.18 -5.16
C GLU A 214 11.99 -4.89 -5.00
N VAL A 215 10.73 -5.01 -4.59
CA VAL A 215 9.79 -3.87 -4.51
C VAL A 215 9.23 -3.69 -3.10
N GLY A 216 9.31 -4.70 -2.24
CA GLY A 216 8.62 -4.70 -0.96
C GLY A 216 7.11 -4.83 -1.17
N GLU A 217 6.33 -3.88 -0.64
CA GLU A 217 4.87 -3.83 -0.73
C GLU A 217 4.37 -3.24 -2.07
N GLU A 218 3.61 -4.02 -2.85
CA GLU A 218 2.90 -3.57 -4.05
C GLU A 218 1.38 -3.79 -3.90
N SER A 219 0.59 -2.71 -3.84
CA SER A 219 -0.87 -2.80 -3.77
C SER A 219 -1.46 -3.13 -5.15
N LEU A 220 -2.06 -4.31 -5.30
CA LEU A 220 -2.62 -4.78 -6.57
C LEU A 220 -4.10 -4.43 -6.71
N ILE A 221 -4.88 -4.61 -5.65
CA ILE A 221 -6.33 -4.38 -5.62
C ILE A 221 -6.70 -3.67 -4.33
N ILE A 222 -7.55 -2.65 -4.44
CA ILE A 222 -8.18 -1.98 -3.30
C ILE A 222 -9.63 -1.70 -3.69
N GLU A 223 -10.53 -2.65 -3.42
CA GLU A 223 -11.93 -2.54 -3.84
C GLU A 223 -12.90 -3.02 -2.76
N SER A 224 -14.14 -2.52 -2.83
CA SER A 224 -15.22 -2.84 -1.87
C SER A 224 -16.42 -3.56 -2.49
N ASP A 225 -16.31 -3.95 -3.75
CA ASP A 225 -17.39 -4.53 -4.55
C ASP A 225 -16.94 -5.86 -5.18
N PRO A 226 -17.89 -6.70 -5.64
CA PRO A 226 -17.55 -7.89 -6.42
C PRO A 226 -16.70 -7.52 -7.64
N ILE A 227 -15.66 -8.32 -7.86
CA ILE A 227 -14.61 -8.04 -8.83
C ILE A 227 -14.20 -9.32 -9.52
N GLU A 228 -13.85 -9.19 -10.79
CA GLU A 228 -13.15 -10.18 -11.61
C GLU A 228 -12.15 -9.38 -12.44
N GLN A 229 -10.90 -9.31 -11.96
CA GLN A 229 -9.86 -8.48 -12.58
C GLN A 229 -8.52 -9.19 -12.58
N ARG A 230 -7.77 -8.96 -13.66
CA ARG A 230 -6.40 -9.44 -13.80
C ARG A 230 -5.45 -8.35 -13.33
N GLN A 231 -4.53 -8.70 -12.45
CA GLN A 231 -3.48 -7.80 -11.98
C GLN A 231 -2.11 -8.44 -12.18
N SER A 232 -1.11 -7.60 -12.38
CA SER A 232 0.28 -8.00 -12.50
C SER A 232 1.10 -7.46 -11.35
N TRP A 233 2.16 -8.17 -10.98
CA TRP A 233 3.16 -7.73 -10.00
C TRP A 233 4.54 -7.70 -10.63
N SER A 234 5.46 -7.00 -9.96
CA SER A 234 6.87 -6.95 -10.37
C SER A 234 7.53 -8.33 -10.36
N PRO A 235 8.29 -8.73 -11.40
CA PRO A 235 8.90 -10.06 -11.49
C PRO A 235 9.80 -10.38 -10.29
N SER A 236 9.60 -11.54 -9.68
CA SER A 236 10.39 -12.04 -8.55
C SER A 236 10.33 -13.57 -8.48
N ASP A 237 11.36 -14.22 -7.93
CA ASP A 237 11.41 -15.68 -7.77
C ASP A 237 10.36 -16.19 -6.77
N VAL A 238 9.97 -15.34 -5.83
CA VAL A 238 9.01 -15.64 -4.77
C VAL A 238 8.15 -14.42 -4.53
N VAL A 239 6.84 -14.59 -4.59
CA VAL A 239 5.87 -13.55 -4.27
C VAL A 239 4.95 -14.04 -3.19
N VAL A 240 4.68 -13.19 -2.19
CA VAL A 240 3.66 -13.48 -1.19
C VAL A 240 2.48 -12.54 -1.41
N LEU A 241 1.33 -13.12 -1.71
CA LEU A 241 0.07 -12.40 -1.83
C LEU A 241 -0.60 -12.36 -0.46
N SER A 242 -0.77 -11.15 0.05
CA SER A 242 -1.57 -10.86 1.23
C SER A 242 -2.97 -10.46 0.81
N ILE A 243 -3.93 -11.26 1.20
CA ILE A 243 -5.35 -11.05 0.93
C ILE A 243 -5.97 -10.55 2.23
N GLU A 244 -6.49 -9.33 2.20
CA GLU A 244 -7.40 -8.82 3.22
C GLU A 244 -8.82 -8.91 2.68
N SER A 245 -9.67 -9.64 3.39
CA SER A 245 -11.06 -9.83 2.99
C SER A 245 -11.97 -9.84 4.20
N SER A 246 -13.14 -9.23 4.07
CA SER A 246 -14.18 -9.30 5.10
C SER A 246 -14.58 -10.76 5.37
N ALA A 247 -14.06 -11.31 6.47
CA ALA A 247 -13.93 -12.74 6.75
C ALA A 247 -15.23 -13.57 6.74
N ASP A 248 -16.38 -12.91 6.82
CA ASP A 248 -17.70 -13.53 6.89
C ASP A 248 -18.64 -13.16 5.74
N ARG A 249 -18.26 -12.20 4.88
CA ARG A 249 -19.19 -11.60 3.91
C ARG A 249 -18.78 -11.73 2.45
N GLY A 250 -17.61 -12.31 2.16
CA GLY A 250 -17.24 -12.63 0.79
C GLY A 250 -16.29 -13.81 0.65
N ALA A 251 -16.25 -14.35 -0.57
CA ALA A 251 -15.35 -15.40 -0.98
C ALA A 251 -14.50 -14.90 -2.14
N TRP A 252 -13.26 -15.35 -2.20
CA TRP A 252 -12.31 -14.97 -3.23
C TRP A 252 -11.72 -16.18 -3.94
N VAL A 253 -11.26 -15.96 -5.17
CA VAL A 253 -10.49 -16.90 -5.97
C VAL A 253 -9.27 -16.17 -6.51
N VAL A 254 -8.12 -16.82 -6.46
CA VAL A 254 -6.89 -16.39 -7.14
C VAL A 254 -6.52 -17.49 -8.13
N ASP A 255 -6.38 -17.13 -9.39
CA ASP A 255 -6.00 -18.02 -10.50
C ASP A 255 -4.72 -17.47 -11.14
N ILE A 256 -3.60 -18.12 -10.88
CA ILE A 256 -2.28 -17.71 -11.38
C ILE A 256 -2.20 -17.98 -12.87
N ASP A 257 -1.72 -16.98 -13.62
CA ASP A 257 -1.59 -17.13 -15.06
C ASP A 257 -0.52 -18.16 -15.42
N SER A 258 -0.85 -19.05 -16.35
CA SER A 258 0.14 -19.93 -16.96
C SER A 258 1.13 -19.09 -17.77
N TYR A 259 2.40 -19.11 -17.36
CA TYR A 259 3.48 -18.57 -18.18
C TYR A 259 3.87 -19.64 -19.21
N ASP A 260 3.39 -19.52 -20.44
CA ASP A 260 3.91 -20.30 -21.56
C ASP A 260 5.25 -19.66 -21.97
N ASP A 261 6.37 -20.37 -21.75
CA ASP A 261 7.73 -19.97 -22.20
C ASP A 261 7.87 -19.87 -23.74
N ASP A 262 6.77 -19.98 -24.51
CA ASP A 262 6.78 -20.15 -25.96
C ASP A 262 6.83 -18.84 -26.78
N ASP A 263 6.98 -17.66 -26.14
CA ASP A 263 7.06 -16.38 -26.85
C ASP A 263 8.46 -15.74 -26.92
N GLU A 264 9.53 -16.54 -26.81
CA GLU A 264 10.75 -16.25 -27.59
C GLU A 264 10.54 -16.63 -29.07
N SER A 265 9.50 -16.04 -29.69
CA SER A 265 9.42 -15.94 -31.14
C SER A 265 10.57 -15.06 -31.61
N THR A 266 11.75 -15.66 -31.81
CA THR A 266 12.83 -15.06 -32.57
C THR A 266 12.21 -14.60 -33.89
N PRO A 267 12.15 -13.29 -34.21
CA PRO A 267 11.56 -12.87 -35.47
C PRO A 267 12.43 -13.44 -36.58
N THR A 268 11.92 -14.47 -37.26
CA THR A 268 12.56 -15.01 -38.46
C THR A 268 12.56 -13.87 -39.49
N PRO A 269 13.71 -13.35 -39.92
CA PRO A 269 13.72 -12.27 -40.89
C PRO A 269 13.37 -12.84 -42.27
N GLY A 270 12.15 -12.53 -42.73
CA GLY A 270 11.87 -12.30 -44.13
C GLY A 270 11.18 -13.42 -44.89
N GLU A 271 9.91 -13.18 -45.24
CA GLU A 271 9.50 -13.23 -46.64
C GLU A 271 8.64 -12.00 -46.93
N THR A 272 9.14 -11.11 -47.80
CA THR A 272 8.37 -10.00 -48.35
C THR A 272 7.26 -10.56 -49.24
N PRO A 273 5.98 -10.19 -49.06
CA PRO A 273 4.93 -10.64 -49.97
C PRO A 273 5.15 -9.99 -51.33
N THR A 274 5.50 -10.82 -52.32
CA THR A 274 5.53 -10.42 -53.73
C THR A 274 4.09 -10.23 -54.19
N THR A 275 3.67 -8.98 -54.39
CA THR A 275 2.41 -8.64 -55.03
C THR A 275 2.46 -9.03 -56.51
N SER A 276 1.94 -10.23 -56.79
CA SER A 276 1.65 -10.68 -58.16
C SER A 276 0.30 -10.12 -58.60
N SER A 277 0.32 -8.98 -59.28
CA SER A 277 -0.83 -8.48 -60.03
C SER A 277 -0.81 -9.05 -61.44
N GLU A 278 -1.79 -9.88 -61.78
CA GLU A 278 -2.07 -10.36 -63.14
C GLU A 278 -3.49 -9.89 -63.56
N PRO A 279 -3.92 -9.98 -64.83
CA PRO A 279 -3.84 -8.90 -65.82
C PRO A 279 -5.22 -8.54 -66.41
N THR A 280 -5.39 -7.35 -67.02
CA THR A 280 -6.45 -7.13 -68.02
C THR A 280 -6.01 -6.11 -69.10
N ASP A 281 -5.95 -6.62 -70.32
CA ASP A 281 -5.81 -6.08 -71.69
C ASP A 281 -5.74 -4.56 -72.02
N PRO A 282 -4.97 -4.19 -73.08
CA PRO A 282 -5.06 -2.92 -73.82
C PRO A 282 -6.09 -3.03 -74.99
N PRO A 283 -6.24 -2.11 -75.97
CA PRO A 283 -5.66 -0.78 -76.21
C PRO A 283 -6.71 0.32 -76.51
N THR A 284 -6.30 1.59 -76.67
CA THR A 284 -6.79 2.49 -77.76
C THR A 284 -5.86 3.70 -77.88
N GLU A 285 -5.47 3.97 -79.12
CA GLU A 285 -4.64 5.06 -79.62
C GLU A 285 -5.31 6.45 -79.57
N GLN A 286 -4.45 7.47 -79.50
CA GLN A 286 -4.52 8.81 -80.13
C GLN A 286 -5.70 9.76 -79.81
N GLU A 287 -5.39 10.98 -79.36
CA GLU A 287 -5.24 12.15 -80.25
C GLU A 287 -4.61 13.36 -79.52
N THR A 288 -3.75 14.06 -80.25
CA THR A 288 -3.06 15.34 -79.96
C THR A 288 -4.02 16.54 -80.12
N PRO A 289 -3.72 17.75 -79.61
CA PRO A 289 -2.75 18.67 -80.23
C PRO A 289 -1.68 19.26 -79.29
#